data_AF-A0A2S0M313-F1
#
_entry.id   AF-A0A2S0M313-F1
#
_cell.length_a   1.000
_cell.length_b   1.000
_cell.length_c   1.000
_cell.angle_alpha   90.00
_cell.angle_beta   90.00
_cell.angle_gamma   90.00
#
_symmetry.space_group_name_H-M   'P 1'
#
loop_
_entity.id
_entity.type
_entity.pdbx_description
1 polymer ?
#
loop_
_entity_poly.entity_id
_entity_poly.type
_entity_poly.pdbx_seq_one_letter_code
_entity_poly.pdbx_strand_id
1 'polypeptide(L)'
;IHFLQIKFTAIGVYLDPEKFLRIVVIKEIKGSQYGVQLESAVRDRLAAEDKYEEEEEVELEKVVEFFQSKYFKKDSVITFHFPAASKMAEVTFSTEGKEEAKIVLGNGNLVEMIQRW
;
A
#
# COMPACT_ATOMS: atom_id res chain seq x y z
N ILE A 1 10.48 0.47 14.55
CA ILE A 1 10.00 -0.36 13.41
C ILE A 1 8.71 -1.02 13.86
N HIS A 2 7.55 -0.45 13.52
CA HIS A 2 6.28 -1.15 13.73
C HIS A 2 6.23 -2.26 12.69
N PHE A 3 6.49 -3.50 13.12
CA PHE A 3 6.38 -4.68 12.28
C PHE A 3 4.89 -5.01 12.16
N LEU A 4 4.26 -4.65 11.04
CA LEU A 4 3.01 -5.28 10.66
C LEU A 4 3.33 -6.73 10.27
N GLN A 5 3.22 -7.62 11.24
CA GLN A 5 3.43 -9.04 11.09
C GLN A 5 2.26 -9.64 10.29
N ILE A 6 2.23 -9.38 8.97
CA ILE A 6 1.47 -10.20 8.02
C ILE A 6 2.13 -11.58 8.07
N LYS A 7 1.63 -12.42 8.97
CA LYS A 7 2.11 -13.77 9.26
C LYS A 7 2.52 -14.47 7.94
N PHE A 8 3.84 -14.55 7.72
CA PHE A 8 4.56 -15.39 6.74
C PHE A 8 4.86 -14.92 5.30
N THR A 9 4.73 -13.64 4.89
CA THR A 9 4.84 -13.35 3.43
C THR A 9 5.63 -12.11 2.97
N ALA A 10 6.05 -11.17 3.84
CA ALA A 10 6.67 -9.93 3.38
C ALA A 10 7.75 -9.37 4.31
N ILE A 11 8.85 -8.84 3.75
CA ILE A 11 9.81 -7.99 4.47
C ILE A 11 9.61 -6.54 4.01
N GLY A 12 9.29 -5.66 4.96
CA GLY A 12 9.27 -4.21 4.77
C GLY A 12 10.62 -3.60 5.18
N VAL A 13 11.30 -2.90 4.27
CA VAL A 13 12.49 -2.09 4.60
C VAL A 13 12.11 -0.62 4.51
N TYR A 14 12.40 0.13 5.59
CA TYR A 14 12.22 1.57 5.68
C TYR A 14 13.60 2.24 5.65
N LEU A 15 13.82 3.18 4.72
CA LEU A 15 15.03 3.99 4.62
C LEU A 15 14.61 5.48 4.63
N ASP A 16 15.22 6.24 5.53
CA ASP A 16 15.10 7.69 5.83
C ASP A 16 15.43 8.61 4.61
N PRO A 17 15.23 9.95 4.62
CA PRO A 17 14.04 10.76 4.96
C PRO A 17 13.14 11.03 3.72
N GLU A 18 13.46 10.45 2.56
CA GLU A 18 12.53 10.30 1.45
C GLU A 18 11.70 9.06 1.76
N LYS A 19 10.49 9.25 2.30
CA LYS A 19 9.71 8.19 2.93
C LYS A 19 9.35 7.10 1.90
N PHE A 20 10.13 6.04 1.81
CA PHE A 20 9.82 4.85 1.03
C PHE A 20 9.52 3.65 1.94
N LEU A 21 8.41 2.95 1.68
CA LEU A 21 8.12 1.64 2.24
C LEU A 21 8.21 0.63 1.10
N ARG A 22 9.24 -0.23 1.15
CA ARG A 22 9.44 -1.30 0.16
C ARG A 22 9.12 -2.64 0.77
N ILE A 23 8.15 -3.35 0.18
CA ILE A 23 7.66 -4.65 0.60
C ILE A 23 8.11 -5.68 -0.43
N VAL A 24 8.89 -6.66 -0.01
CA VAL A 24 9.31 -7.79 -0.86
C VAL A 24 8.49 -9.02 -0.50
N VAL A 25 7.87 -9.63 -1.52
CA VAL A 25 6.99 -10.78 -1.40
C VAL A 25 7.82 -12.07 -1.33
N ILE A 26 7.74 -12.78 -0.22
CA ILE A 26 8.52 -14.01 0.03
C ILE A 26 7.72 -15.25 -0.37
N LYS A 27 6.40 -15.17 -0.27
CA LYS A 27 5.47 -16.25 -0.60
C LYS A 27 4.39 -15.72 -1.53
N GLU A 28 4.04 -16.51 -2.53
CA GLU A 28 3.04 -16.07 -3.52
C GLU A 28 1.69 -15.81 -2.86
N ILE A 29 1.08 -14.69 -3.23
CA ILE A 29 -0.21 -14.25 -2.69
C ILE A 29 -1.01 -13.54 -3.78
N LYS A 30 -2.33 -13.73 -3.78
CA LYS A 30 -3.22 -12.96 -4.66
C LYS A 30 -3.24 -11.51 -4.18
N GLY A 31 -3.11 -10.56 -5.09
CA GLY A 31 -3.15 -9.16 -4.70
C GLY A 31 -4.50 -8.75 -4.09
N SER A 32 -5.59 -9.47 -4.38
CA SER A 32 -6.87 -9.30 -3.68
C SER A 32 -6.80 -9.60 -2.17
N GLN A 33 -6.00 -10.60 -1.77
CA GLN A 33 -5.82 -10.93 -0.35
C GLN A 33 -4.98 -9.86 0.37
N TYR A 34 -4.03 -9.25 -0.32
CA TYR A 34 -3.26 -8.11 0.22
C TYR A 34 -4.11 -6.84 0.27
N GLY A 35 -4.83 -6.54 -0.82
CA GLY A 35 -5.71 -5.38 -0.96
C GLY A 35 -6.76 -5.31 0.15
N VAL A 36 -7.47 -6.41 0.43
CA VAL A 36 -8.48 -6.47 1.50
C VAL A 36 -7.87 -6.22 2.89
N GLN A 37 -6.64 -6.69 3.16
CA GLN A 37 -5.98 -6.43 4.44
C GLN A 37 -5.56 -4.96 4.59
N LEU A 38 -5.04 -4.36 3.51
CA LEU A 38 -4.70 -2.94 3.48
C LEU A 38 -5.96 -2.09 3.64
N GLU A 39 -7.01 -2.39 2.89
CA GLU A 39 -8.32 -1.74 2.94
C GLU A 39 -8.89 -1.75 4.36
N SER A 40 -9.02 -2.93 4.95
CA SER A 40 -9.57 -3.10 6.30
C SER A 40 -8.81 -2.25 7.30
N ALA A 41 -7.48 -2.29 7.26
CA ALA A 41 -6.66 -1.58 8.23
C ALA A 41 -6.65 -0.05 8.03
N VAL A 42 -6.66 0.43 6.79
CA VAL A 42 -6.74 1.86 6.48
C VAL A 42 -8.12 2.41 6.82
N ARG A 43 -9.19 1.70 6.45
CA ARG A 43 -10.57 2.07 6.76
C ARG A 43 -10.83 2.14 8.25
N ASP A 44 -10.42 1.12 9.01
CA ASP A 44 -10.61 1.09 10.47
C ASP A 44 -9.93 2.30 11.15
N ARG A 45 -8.82 2.78 10.59
CA ARG A 45 -8.10 3.96 11.10
C ARG A 45 -8.72 5.28 10.66
N LEU A 46 -9.14 5.40 9.40
CA LEU A 46 -9.88 6.56 8.92
C LEU A 46 -11.17 6.75 9.73
N ALA A 47 -11.91 5.66 9.97
CA ALA A 47 -13.11 5.69 10.80
C ALA A 47 -12.80 6.06 12.26
N ALA A 48 -11.69 5.58 12.82
CA ALA A 48 -11.28 5.94 14.19
C ALA A 48 -10.88 7.42 14.33
N GLU A 49 -10.43 8.06 13.25
CA GLU A 49 -10.11 9.50 13.21
C GLU A 49 -11.26 10.37 12.70
N ASP A 50 -12.44 9.81 12.41
CA ASP A 50 -13.60 10.53 11.84
C ASP A 50 -13.26 11.24 10.50
N LYS A 51 -12.48 10.54 9.66
CA LYS A 51 -11.97 11.02 8.36
C LYS A 51 -12.35 10.12 7.18
N TYR A 52 -13.30 9.20 7.38
CA TYR A 52 -13.73 8.27 6.35
C TYR A 52 -14.98 8.82 5.64
N GLU A 53 -14.75 9.59 4.57
CA GLU A 53 -15.79 10.16 3.73
C GLU A 53 -15.78 9.51 2.32
N GLU A 54 -16.71 9.93 1.45
CA GLU A 54 -16.79 9.41 0.08
C GLU A 54 -15.50 9.59 -0.74
N GLU A 55 -14.75 10.68 -0.50
CA GLU A 55 -13.49 10.94 -1.20
C GLU A 55 -12.41 9.90 -0.86
N GLU A 56 -12.26 9.57 0.42
CA GLU A 56 -11.37 8.51 0.89
C GLU A 56 -11.82 7.12 0.44
N GLU A 57 -13.12 6.84 0.45
CA GLU A 57 -13.66 5.55 0.01
C GLU A 57 -13.33 5.29 -1.48
N VAL A 58 -13.59 6.27 -2.34
CA VAL A 58 -13.31 6.16 -3.79
C VAL A 58 -11.82 5.96 -4.06
N GLU A 59 -10.93 6.60 -3.29
CA GLU A 59 -9.50 6.43 -3.47
C GLU A 59 -8.97 5.13 -2.87
N LEU A 60 -9.54 4.69 -1.74
CA LEU A 60 -9.23 3.39 -1.14
C LEU A 60 -9.64 2.25 -2.08
N GLU A 61 -10.80 2.35 -2.71
CA GLU A 61 -11.28 1.38 -3.69
C GLU A 61 -10.32 1.28 -4.87
N LYS A 62 -9.82 2.39 -5.42
CA LYS A 62 -8.80 2.37 -6.48
C LYS A 62 -7.52 1.63 -6.08
N VAL A 63 -7.06 1.80 -4.83
CA VAL A 63 -5.90 1.06 -4.30
C VAL A 63 -6.19 -0.44 -4.25
N VAL A 64 -7.39 -0.80 -3.78
CA VAL A 64 -7.82 -2.18 -3.67
C VAL A 64 -7.94 -2.82 -5.04
N GLU A 65 -8.62 -2.18 -5.99
CA GLU A 65 -8.73 -2.64 -7.38
C GLU A 65 -7.36 -2.80 -8.04
N PHE A 66 -6.45 -1.83 -7.82
CA PHE A 66 -5.08 -1.91 -8.29
C PHE A 66 -4.43 -3.20 -7.84
N PHE A 67 -4.50 -3.54 -6.54
CA PHE A 67 -3.93 -4.78 -6.03
C PHE A 67 -4.73 -6.03 -6.43
N GLN A 68 -6.06 -5.99 -6.48
CA GLN A 68 -6.91 -7.10 -6.91
C GLN A 68 -6.58 -7.58 -8.32
N SER A 69 -6.20 -6.66 -9.21
CA SER A 69 -5.78 -6.98 -10.58
C SER A 69 -4.41 -7.69 -10.67
N LYS A 70 -3.66 -7.77 -9.56
CA LYS A 70 -2.29 -8.30 -9.53
C LYS A 70 -2.19 -9.65 -8.85
N TYR A 71 -1.16 -10.39 -9.27
CA TYR A 71 -0.75 -11.64 -8.65
C TYR A 71 0.69 -11.46 -8.18
N PHE A 72 0.91 -11.58 -6.87
CA PHE A 72 2.22 -11.32 -6.28
C PHE A 72 2.98 -12.64 -6.28
N LYS A 73 3.97 -12.72 -7.17
CA LYS A 73 4.88 -13.85 -7.21
C LYS A 73 5.93 -13.69 -6.11
N LYS A 74 6.69 -14.77 -5.87
CA LYS A 74 7.91 -14.66 -5.08
C LYS A 74 8.81 -13.59 -5.71
N ASP A 75 9.46 -12.80 -4.86
CA ASP A 75 10.34 -11.69 -5.23
C ASP A 75 9.63 -10.51 -5.92
N SER A 76 8.29 -10.50 -5.96
CA SER A 76 7.52 -9.29 -6.28
C SER A 76 7.83 -8.18 -5.26
N VAL A 77 7.88 -6.94 -5.74
CA VAL A 77 8.19 -5.77 -4.94
C VAL A 77 7.04 -4.79 -5.02
N ILE A 78 6.54 -4.36 -3.86
CA ILE A 78 5.62 -3.23 -3.75
C ILE A 78 6.40 -2.08 -3.13
N THR A 79 6.35 -0.91 -3.74
CA THR A 79 7.00 0.30 -3.25
C THR A 79 5.94 1.37 -3.04
N PHE A 80 5.80 1.84 -1.80
CA PHE A 80 5.07 3.05 -1.48
C PHE A 80 6.08 4.19 -1.33
N HIS A 81 5.98 5.19 -2.18
CA HIS A 81 6.76 6.42 -2.10
C HIS A 81 5.88 7.54 -1.59
N PHE A 82 6.34 8.24 -0.55
CA PHE A 82 5.66 9.40 0.01
C PHE A 82 6.56 10.64 -0.14
N PRO A 83 6.43 11.40 -1.24
CA PRO A 83 7.22 12.60 -1.45
C PRO A 83 6.99 13.60 -0.31
N ALA A 84 8.05 14.05 0.35
CA ALA A 84 7.94 14.94 1.52
C ALA A 84 7.24 16.30 1.21
N ALA A 85 7.25 16.71 -0.06
CA ALA A 85 6.66 17.95 -0.54
C ALA A 85 5.17 17.82 -0.90
N SER A 86 4.58 16.63 -0.87
CA SER A 86 3.19 16.41 -1.28
C SER A 86 2.40 15.61 -0.25
N LYS A 87 1.08 15.81 -0.23
CA LYS A 87 0.13 14.94 0.47
C LYS A 87 -0.25 13.71 -0.37
N MET A 88 0.67 13.28 -1.26
CA MET A 88 0.43 12.22 -2.23
C MET A 88 1.25 10.99 -1.90
N ALA A 89 0.82 9.83 -2.39
CA ALA A 89 1.63 8.62 -2.38
C ALA A 89 1.69 8.03 -3.78
N GLU A 90 2.84 7.49 -4.14
CA GLU A 90 2.98 6.70 -5.36
C GLU A 90 3.14 5.24 -4.95
N VAL A 91 2.22 4.40 -5.41
CA VAL A 91 2.24 2.96 -5.15
C VAL A 91 2.67 2.27 -6.42
N THR A 92 3.73 1.49 -6.31
CA THR A 92 4.37 0.84 -7.44
C THR A 92 4.46 -0.65 -7.17
N PHE A 93 4.12 -1.48 -8.17
CA PHE A 93 4.21 -2.93 -8.11
C PHE A 93 5.08 -3.43 -9.25
N SER A 94 6.13 -4.16 -8.90
CA SER A 94 7.05 -4.79 -9.83
C SER A 94 7.09 -6.30 -9.60
N THR A 95 7.11 -7.06 -10.69
CA THR A 95 7.23 -8.52 -10.67
C THR A 95 8.02 -8.98 -11.88
N GLU A 96 8.83 -10.03 -11.70
CA GLU A 96 9.72 -10.52 -12.76
C GLU A 96 8.94 -10.88 -14.02
N GLY A 97 9.37 -10.31 -15.15
CA GLY A 97 8.78 -10.57 -16.47
C GLY A 97 7.50 -9.79 -16.79
N LYS A 98 7.11 -8.79 -15.99
CA LYS A 98 6.01 -7.85 -16.33
C LYS A 98 6.45 -6.41 -16.20
N GLU A 99 5.79 -5.52 -16.94
CA GLU A 99 5.93 -4.08 -16.77
C GLU A 99 5.49 -3.66 -15.36
N GLU A 100 6.23 -2.69 -14.82
CA GLU A 100 5.94 -2.10 -13.53
C GLU A 100 4.60 -1.37 -13.58
N ALA A 101 3.72 -1.67 -12.61
CA ALA A 101 2.42 -1.03 -12.50
C ALA A 101 2.49 0.06 -11.43
N LYS A 102 1.93 1.23 -11.71
CA LYS A 102 1.96 2.38 -10.81
C LYS A 102 0.57 3.00 -10.67
N ILE A 103 0.26 3.45 -9.47
CA ILE A 103 -0.89 4.31 -9.16
C ILE A 103 -0.42 5.46 -8.26
N VAL A 104 -1.09 6.61 -8.38
CA VAL A 104 -0.83 7.80 -7.57
C VAL A 104 -2.07 8.11 -6.75
N LEU A 105 -1.88 8.35 -5.46
CA LEU A 105 -2.92 8.68 -4.49
C LEU A 105 -2.84 10.18 -4.17
N GLY A 106 -3.96 10.88 -4.29
CA GLY A 106 -4.09 12.32 -4.09
C GLY A 106 -4.59 12.74 -2.70
N ASN A 107 -5.19 11.82 -1.94
CA ASN A 107 -5.80 12.11 -0.64
C ASN A 107 -4.79 12.01 0.51
N GLY A 108 -4.57 13.13 1.19
CA GLY A 108 -3.62 13.24 2.28
C GLY A 108 -3.96 12.41 3.51
N ASN A 109 -5.25 12.22 3.83
CA ASN A 109 -5.68 11.40 4.96
C ASN A 109 -5.31 9.93 4.71
N LEU A 110 -5.61 9.44 3.51
CA LEU A 110 -5.33 8.07 3.10
C LEU A 110 -3.82 7.80 3.06
N VAL A 111 -3.05 8.74 2.52
CA VAL A 111 -1.58 8.70 2.52
C VAL A 111 -1.01 8.65 3.94
N GLU A 112 -1.54 9.46 4.85
CA GLU A 112 -1.14 9.46 6.26
C GLU A 112 -1.47 8.12 6.95
N MET A 113 -2.64 7.54 6.67
CA MET A 113 -3.02 6.24 7.23
C MET A 113 -2.15 5.10 6.72
N ILE A 114 -1.79 5.09 5.43
CA ILE A 114 -0.87 4.09 4.86
C ILE A 114 0.54 4.25 5.46
N GLN A 115 1.02 5.48 5.69
CA GLN A 115 2.33 5.70 6.34
C GLN A 115 2.38 5.11 7.75
N ARG A 116 1.25 5.08 8.45
CA ARG A 116 1.16 4.58 9.82
C ARG A 116 0.82 3.07 9.88
N TRP A 117 0.46 2.45 8.74
CA TRP A 117 -0.15 1.10 8.63
C TRP A 117 0.66 -0.04 9.25
#